data_AF-H2Y716-F1
#
_entry.id   AF-H2Y716-F1
#
_cell.length_a   1.000
_cell.length_b   1.000
_cell.length_c   1.000
_cell.angle_alpha   90.00
_cell.angle_beta   90.00
_cell.angle_gamma   90.00
#
_symmetry.space_group_name_H-M   'P 1'
#
loop_
_entity.id
_entity.type
_entity.pdbx_description
1 polymer ?
#
loop_
_entity_poly.entity_id
_entity_poly.type
_entity_poly.pdbx_seq_one_letter_code
_entity_poly.pdbx_strand_id
1 'polypeptide(L)'
;MDGGTPCDLRPGVNRQTTVFYICGPESANDILSVSETSSCEYEVVVLSPEMCTNPLYNVERKHVHEIQCIAFTDSPTKPVALKHQLEEQAPDNTHARKNYIPFEQDDEPKKDDMRRVTVNKISTLVDQSLLKDFLSGSYCLRGGTGWWRFEFCYGKHVVQYHDDAKLGRTTITVGKWDASKHKIWTQQKTSKPRIYVKNEEGDNKVSMVQHFYGDGDMCEETKTLRQVVVRMKCKKSVNNPHSVSIYLLEPSKCSYILGIESA
;
A
#
# COMPACT_ATOMS: atom_id res chain seq x y z
N MET A 1 16.85 -15.67 -18.17
CA MET A 1 17.46 -14.82 -19.21
C MET A 1 18.88 -14.52 -18.79
N ASP A 2 19.84 -14.89 -19.64
CA ASP A 2 21.28 -14.71 -19.44
C ASP A 2 21.88 -13.76 -20.48
N GLY A 3 23.14 -13.34 -20.27
CA GLY A 3 23.86 -12.46 -21.21
C GLY A 3 23.56 -10.96 -21.07
N GLY A 4 23.13 -10.48 -19.90
CA GLY A 4 22.97 -9.05 -19.63
C GLY A 4 24.28 -8.26 -19.64
N THR A 5 24.26 -7.00 -19.19
CA THR A 5 25.49 -6.18 -19.12
C THR A 5 26.49 -6.75 -18.12
N PRO A 6 27.81 -6.59 -18.34
CA PRO A 6 28.85 -7.06 -17.42
C PRO A 6 28.63 -6.52 -16.00
N CYS A 7 28.74 -7.39 -15.00
CA CYS A 7 28.60 -7.02 -13.60
C CYS A 7 29.91 -6.42 -13.07
N ASP A 8 29.84 -5.17 -12.61
CA ASP A 8 31.02 -4.46 -12.07
C ASP A 8 31.52 -5.08 -10.76
N LEU A 9 30.64 -5.78 -10.04
CA LEU A 9 30.92 -6.43 -8.76
C LEU A 9 31.36 -7.89 -8.90
N ARG A 10 31.12 -8.52 -10.05
CA ARG A 10 31.49 -9.91 -10.34
C ARG A 10 32.21 -9.97 -11.69
N PRO A 11 33.56 -9.85 -11.70
CA PRO A 11 34.33 -9.85 -12.93
C PRO A 11 34.07 -11.10 -13.76
N GLY A 12 33.81 -10.90 -15.06
CA GLY A 12 33.53 -12.00 -16.00
C GLY A 12 32.11 -12.58 -15.94
N VAL A 13 31.24 -12.06 -15.07
CA VAL A 13 29.84 -12.48 -14.97
C VAL A 13 28.94 -11.37 -15.48
N ASN A 14 28.04 -11.71 -16.40
CA ASN A 14 27.01 -10.79 -16.86
C ASN A 14 25.81 -10.79 -15.92
N ARG A 15 25.09 -9.68 -15.83
CA ARG A 15 23.82 -9.61 -15.10
C ARG A 15 22.86 -10.66 -15.66
N GLN A 16 22.19 -11.40 -14.78
CA GLN A 16 21.23 -12.45 -15.13
C GLN A 16 19.88 -12.19 -14.47
N THR A 17 18.80 -12.59 -15.13
CA THR A 17 17.44 -12.39 -14.62
C THR A 17 16.60 -13.65 -14.79
N THR A 18 15.97 -14.09 -13.70
CA THR A 18 14.94 -15.13 -13.70
C THR A 18 13.57 -14.46 -13.61
N VAL A 19 12.67 -14.81 -14.52
CA VAL A 19 11.32 -14.21 -14.59
C VAL A 19 10.29 -15.29 -14.23
N PHE A 20 9.53 -15.04 -13.17
CA PHE A 20 8.40 -15.86 -12.75
C PHE A 20 7.10 -15.25 -13.23
N TYR A 21 6.32 -16.03 -13.97
CA TYR A 21 4.97 -15.65 -14.35
C TYR A 21 3.97 -16.29 -13.40
N ILE A 22 3.12 -15.47 -12.80
CA ILE A 22 2.06 -15.89 -11.88
C ILE A 22 0.71 -15.49 -12.48
N CYS A 23 -0.30 -16.35 -12.30
CA CYS A 23 -1.67 -16.03 -12.67
C CYS A 23 -2.14 -14.76 -11.93
N GLY A 24 -2.45 -13.73 -12.70
CA GLY A 24 -3.10 -12.50 -12.25
C GLY A 24 -4.33 -12.23 -13.10
N PRO A 25 -5.53 -12.72 -12.73
CA PRO A 25 -6.73 -12.61 -13.56
C PRO A 25 -7.11 -11.16 -13.89
N GLU A 26 -6.67 -10.24 -13.04
CA GLU A 26 -7.00 -8.82 -13.08
C GLU A 26 -5.79 -7.94 -13.46
N SER A 27 -4.63 -8.54 -13.79
CA SER A 27 -3.43 -7.78 -14.15
C SER A 27 -3.38 -7.46 -15.64
N ALA A 28 -2.66 -6.39 -16.00
CA ALA A 28 -2.38 -6.02 -17.38
C ALA A 28 -0.94 -6.41 -17.79
N ASN A 29 -0.50 -7.62 -17.43
CA ASN A 29 0.92 -8.03 -17.47
C ASN A 29 1.81 -7.14 -16.59
N ASP A 30 1.41 -6.98 -15.34
CA ASP A 30 2.05 -6.08 -14.39
C ASP A 30 3.26 -6.74 -13.73
N ILE A 31 4.34 -5.99 -13.53
CA ILE A 31 5.48 -6.46 -12.73
C ILE A 31 5.10 -6.32 -11.25
N LEU A 32 4.97 -7.45 -10.57
CA LEU A 32 4.68 -7.50 -9.14
C LEU A 32 5.91 -7.15 -8.30
N SER A 33 7.07 -7.70 -8.66
CA SER A 33 8.31 -7.43 -7.94
C SER A 33 9.53 -7.61 -8.82
N VAL A 34 10.58 -6.86 -8.48
CA VAL A 34 11.95 -7.04 -8.98
C VAL A 34 12.87 -7.05 -7.78
N SER A 35 13.66 -8.10 -7.60
CA SER A 35 14.58 -8.23 -6.48
C SER A 35 15.93 -8.74 -6.95
N GLU A 36 17.00 -8.13 -6.47
CA GLU A 36 18.36 -8.66 -6.63
C GLU A 36 18.59 -9.70 -5.53
N THR A 37 18.55 -10.99 -5.88
CA THR A 37 18.67 -12.11 -4.93
C THR A 37 20.12 -12.37 -4.54
N SER A 38 21.04 -12.08 -5.46
CA SER A 38 22.48 -12.03 -5.25
C SER A 38 23.08 -10.97 -6.16
N SER A 39 24.30 -10.49 -5.90
CA SER A 39 24.91 -9.41 -6.69
C SER A 39 24.85 -9.71 -8.20
N CYS A 40 24.16 -8.88 -8.98
CA CYS A 40 23.91 -9.04 -10.41
C CYS A 40 23.07 -10.25 -10.83
N GLU A 41 22.25 -10.78 -9.92
CA GLU A 41 21.25 -11.80 -10.19
C GLU A 41 19.88 -11.28 -9.74
N TYR A 42 18.95 -11.21 -10.70
CA TYR A 42 17.66 -10.59 -10.49
C TYR A 42 16.54 -11.63 -10.61
N GLU A 43 15.56 -11.53 -9.72
CA GLU A 43 14.30 -12.23 -9.79
C GLU A 43 13.19 -11.22 -10.09
N VAL A 44 12.41 -11.48 -11.13
CA VAL A 44 11.28 -10.63 -11.52
C VAL A 44 10.01 -11.48 -11.46
N VAL A 45 8.99 -10.99 -10.79
CA VAL A 45 7.68 -11.63 -10.74
C VAL A 45 6.70 -10.81 -11.56
N VAL A 46 6.06 -11.43 -12.55
CA VAL A 46 5.09 -10.82 -13.45
C VAL A 46 3.74 -11.47 -13.26
N LEU A 47 2.72 -10.66 -12.99
CA LEU A 47 1.33 -11.09 -12.99
C LEU A 47 0.81 -11.04 -14.41
N SER A 48 0.41 -12.17 -14.98
CA SER A 48 -0.20 -12.23 -16.31
C SER A 48 -1.57 -12.91 -16.26
N PRO A 49 -2.60 -12.33 -16.91
CA PRO A 49 -3.93 -12.94 -16.99
C PRO A 49 -3.92 -14.19 -17.87
N GLU A 50 -3.05 -14.27 -18.87
CA GLU A 50 -2.95 -15.43 -19.77
C GLU A 50 -2.54 -16.71 -19.03
N MET A 51 -1.72 -16.57 -17.99
CA MET A 51 -1.32 -17.71 -17.16
C MET A 51 -2.49 -18.33 -16.42
N CYS A 52 -3.57 -17.58 -16.16
CA CYS A 52 -4.77 -18.08 -15.49
C CYS A 52 -5.61 -19.02 -16.37
N THR A 53 -5.39 -19.02 -17.69
CA THR A 53 -6.04 -20.00 -18.58
C THR A 53 -5.47 -21.40 -18.39
N ASN A 54 -4.23 -21.50 -17.88
CA ASN A 54 -3.57 -22.77 -17.67
C ASN A 54 -3.92 -23.35 -16.28
N PRO A 55 -4.49 -24.57 -16.21
CA PRO A 55 -4.87 -25.21 -14.95
C PRO A 55 -3.74 -25.38 -13.94
N LEU A 56 -2.47 -25.45 -14.38
CA LEU A 56 -1.31 -25.57 -13.50
C LEU A 56 -0.95 -24.27 -12.77
N TYR A 57 -1.46 -23.13 -13.26
CA TYR A 57 -1.15 -21.80 -12.73
C TYR A 57 -2.39 -21.12 -12.12
N ASN A 58 -3.60 -21.58 -12.47
CA ASN A 58 -4.85 -21.17 -11.83
C ASN A 58 -5.17 -22.06 -10.62
N VAL A 59 -4.34 -21.98 -9.58
CA VAL A 59 -4.63 -22.66 -8.31
C VAL A 59 -5.86 -21.99 -7.70
N GLU A 60 -6.97 -22.71 -7.62
CA GLU A 60 -8.20 -22.21 -7.00
C GLU A 60 -7.89 -21.70 -5.59
N ARG A 61 -8.06 -20.38 -5.39
CA ARG A 61 -7.98 -19.81 -4.05
C ARG A 61 -9.15 -20.35 -3.27
N LYS A 62 -8.88 -21.14 -2.22
CA LYS A 62 -9.91 -21.55 -1.26
C LYS A 62 -10.66 -20.30 -0.83
N HIS A 63 -11.98 -20.33 -1.00
CA HIS A 63 -12.85 -19.21 -0.68
C HIS A 63 -12.57 -18.78 0.77
N VAL A 64 -12.23 -17.51 0.98
CA VAL A 64 -12.18 -16.95 2.34
C VAL A 64 -13.64 -16.90 2.80
N HIS A 65 -13.99 -17.74 3.76
CA HIS A 65 -15.29 -17.66 4.40
C HIS A 65 -15.30 -16.45 5.32
N GLU A 66 -16.25 -15.55 5.10
CA GLU A 66 -16.49 -14.43 5.99
C GLU A 66 -16.96 -14.99 7.34
N ILE A 67 -16.12 -14.88 8.37
CA ILE A 67 -16.51 -15.28 9.72
C ILE A 67 -17.50 -14.24 10.23
N GLN A 68 -18.78 -14.60 10.22
CA GLN A 68 -19.80 -13.80 10.88
C GLN A 68 -19.67 -13.98 12.39
N CYS A 69 -18.98 -13.04 13.02
CA CYS A 69 -18.96 -12.93 14.47
C CYS A 69 -20.34 -12.47 14.96
N ILE A 70 -21.12 -13.39 15.49
CA ILE A 70 -22.32 -13.07 16.25
C ILE A 70 -21.96 -12.97 17.73
N ALA A 71 -22.52 -11.96 18.40
CA ALA A 71 -22.42 -11.86 19.85
C ALA A 71 -23.02 -13.12 20.48
N PHE A 72 -22.24 -13.81 21.32
CA PHE A 72 -22.74 -14.94 22.10
C PHE A 72 -23.75 -14.42 23.15
N THR A 73 -24.71 -15.23 23.56
CA THR A 73 -25.64 -14.86 24.65
C THR A 73 -24.83 -14.40 25.87
N ASP A 74 -25.21 -13.28 26.47
CA ASP A 74 -24.49 -12.55 27.54
C ASP A 74 -23.26 -11.74 27.12
N SER A 75 -22.96 -11.65 25.81
CA SER A 75 -21.94 -10.72 25.34
C SER A 75 -22.42 -9.28 25.50
N PRO A 76 -21.59 -8.38 26.06
CA PRO A 76 -21.97 -6.98 26.23
C PRO A 76 -22.19 -6.32 24.88
N THR A 77 -23.19 -5.43 24.80
CA THR A 77 -23.57 -4.68 23.59
C THR A 77 -22.44 -3.83 22.99
N LYS A 78 -21.37 -3.59 23.76
CA LYS A 78 -20.12 -2.97 23.30
C LYS A 78 -18.93 -3.68 23.93
N PRO A 79 -17.79 -3.80 23.22
CA PRO A 79 -16.55 -4.33 23.78
C PRO A 79 -16.18 -3.57 25.06
N VAL A 80 -15.84 -4.31 26.13
CA VAL A 80 -15.52 -3.73 27.44
C VAL A 80 -14.35 -2.74 27.35
N ALA A 81 -13.34 -3.07 26.54
CA ALA A 81 -12.20 -2.18 26.28
C ALA A 81 -12.63 -0.83 25.68
N LEU A 82 -13.64 -0.82 24.80
CA LEU A 82 -14.17 0.40 24.20
C LEU A 82 -14.98 1.23 25.22
N LYS A 83 -15.70 0.60 26.15
CA LYS A 83 -16.39 1.31 27.23
C LYS A 83 -15.39 2.03 28.14
N HIS A 84 -14.32 1.35 28.54
CA HIS A 84 -13.29 1.93 29.39
C HIS A 84 -12.58 3.12 28.72
N GLN A 85 -12.29 3.00 27.42
CA GLN A 85 -11.68 4.10 26.64
C GLN A 85 -12.59 5.32 26.50
N LEU A 86 -13.91 5.12 26.38
CA LEU A 86 -14.88 6.21 26.31
C LEU A 86 -15.11 6.88 27.68
N GLU A 87 -15.01 6.11 28.76
CA GLU A 87 -15.10 6.63 30.14
C GLU A 87 -13.85 7.41 30.54
N GLU A 88 -12.66 6.99 30.10
CA GLU A 88 -11.39 7.71 30.34
C GLU A 88 -11.25 9.01 29.52
N GLN A 89 -12.03 9.18 28.45
CA GLN A 89 -11.99 10.36 27.57
C GLN A 89 -13.08 11.39 27.84
N ALA A 90 -13.90 11.24 28.87
CA ALA A 90 -14.91 12.24 29.22
C ALA A 90 -14.26 13.45 29.92
N PRO A 91 -14.23 14.66 29.32
CA PRO A 91 -13.80 15.85 30.04
C PRO A 91 -14.86 16.27 31.07
N ASP A 92 -14.39 16.63 32.26
CA ASP A 92 -15.19 17.26 33.29
C ASP A 92 -15.67 18.63 32.80
N ASN A 93 -16.97 18.75 32.52
CA ASN A 93 -17.61 20.04 32.37
C ASN A 93 -19.10 19.94 32.71
N THR A 94 -19.39 20.19 33.98
CA THR A 94 -20.65 20.74 34.44
C THR A 94 -20.94 22.03 33.66
N HIS A 95 -21.84 21.96 32.68
CA HIS A 95 -22.71 23.04 32.15
C HIS A 95 -23.02 22.83 30.65
N ALA A 96 -23.78 21.78 30.33
CA ALA A 96 -24.56 21.73 29.08
C ALA A 96 -25.70 20.68 29.16
N ARG A 97 -26.58 20.82 30.16
CA ARG A 97 -27.91 20.22 30.09
C ARG A 97 -28.85 21.20 29.41
N LYS A 98 -29.19 20.93 28.15
CA LYS A 98 -30.59 20.99 27.66
C LYS A 98 -30.69 20.43 26.25
N ASN A 99 -31.65 19.52 26.09
CA ASN A 99 -32.19 18.92 24.87
C ASN A 99 -31.60 17.55 24.49
N TYR A 100 -31.87 16.56 25.33
CA TYR A 100 -32.12 15.20 24.88
C TYR A 100 -33.54 14.80 25.33
N ILE A 101 -34.42 14.54 24.37
CA ILE A 101 -35.77 14.03 24.61
C ILE A 101 -35.65 12.50 24.67
N PRO A 102 -36.02 11.82 25.77
CA PRO A 102 -36.07 10.36 25.80
C PRO A 102 -37.18 9.87 24.87
N PHE A 103 -36.85 8.98 23.94
CA PHE A 103 -37.86 8.24 23.18
C PHE A 103 -38.22 6.99 23.97
N GLU A 104 -39.43 6.95 24.52
CA GLU A 104 -40.03 5.74 25.09
C GLU A 104 -40.23 4.69 23.98
N GLN A 105 -39.93 3.45 24.34
CA GLN A 105 -39.96 2.29 23.48
C GLN A 105 -41.25 1.52 23.79
N ASP A 106 -42.21 1.53 22.86
CA ASP A 106 -43.31 0.57 22.83
C ASP A 106 -43.55 0.13 21.37
N ASP A 107 -43.90 -1.16 21.26
CA ASP A 107 -44.38 -1.93 20.11
C ASP A 107 -43.38 -2.60 19.13
N GLU A 108 -43.12 -3.88 19.45
CA GLU A 108 -43.09 -5.11 18.60
C GLU A 108 -42.74 -5.04 17.08
N PRO A 109 -41.92 -6.00 16.58
CA PRO A 109 -41.40 -5.96 15.22
C PRO A 109 -42.44 -6.38 14.18
N LYS A 110 -42.86 -5.45 13.33
CA LYS A 110 -43.52 -5.79 12.06
C LYS A 110 -42.50 -6.43 11.12
N LYS A 111 -42.77 -7.70 10.77
CA LYS A 111 -42.15 -8.39 9.65
C LYS A 111 -42.39 -7.59 8.37
N ASP A 112 -41.37 -7.58 7.53
CA ASP A 112 -41.35 -7.08 6.15
C ASP A 112 -40.85 -5.64 5.97
N ASP A 113 -39.53 -5.47 5.87
CA ASP A 113 -38.87 -4.75 4.77
C ASP A 113 -37.34 -4.93 4.90
N MET A 114 -36.83 -6.09 4.45
CA MET A 114 -35.39 -6.25 4.24
C MET A 114 -35.00 -5.47 2.98
N ARG A 115 -34.89 -4.14 3.13
CA ARG A 115 -34.24 -3.32 2.12
C ARG A 115 -32.77 -3.74 2.09
N ARG A 116 -32.40 -4.45 1.03
CA ARG A 116 -31.02 -4.70 0.61
C ARG A 116 -30.24 -3.37 0.70
N VAL A 117 -29.47 -3.20 1.77
CA VAL A 117 -28.42 -2.19 1.80
C VAL A 117 -27.45 -2.59 0.69
N THR A 118 -27.39 -1.77 -0.36
CA THR A 118 -26.52 -2.00 -1.51
C THR A 118 -25.07 -2.01 -1.01
N VAL A 119 -24.42 -3.17 -1.10
CA VAL A 119 -23.04 -3.45 -0.67
C VAL A 119 -22.05 -2.37 -1.15
N ASN A 120 -22.32 -1.74 -2.29
CA ASN A 120 -21.52 -0.66 -2.89
C ASN A 120 -21.38 0.60 -2.02
N LYS A 121 -22.33 0.91 -1.13
CA LYS A 121 -22.24 2.09 -0.24
C LYS A 121 -21.34 1.84 0.97
N ILE A 122 -21.21 0.59 1.42
CA ILE A 122 -20.37 0.25 2.57
C ILE A 122 -18.91 0.19 2.13
N SER A 123 -18.62 -0.39 0.96
CA SER A 123 -17.25 -0.43 0.40
C SER A 123 -16.69 0.97 0.14
N THR A 124 -17.48 1.89 -0.40
CA THR A 124 -17.05 3.28 -0.67
C THR A 124 -16.80 4.11 0.59
N LEU A 125 -17.54 3.86 1.68
CA LEU A 125 -17.30 4.53 2.97
C LEU A 125 -16.04 4.00 3.68
N VAL A 126 -15.82 2.69 3.62
CA VAL A 126 -14.60 2.05 4.14
C VAL A 126 -13.37 2.55 3.36
N ASP A 127 -13.48 2.65 2.04
CA ASP A 127 -12.42 3.14 1.15
C ASP A 127 -12.06 4.61 1.41
N GLN A 128 -13.05 5.48 1.64
CA GLN A 128 -12.77 6.88 2.03
C GLN A 128 -12.09 7.02 3.39
N SER A 129 -12.42 6.16 4.36
CA SER A 129 -11.76 6.19 5.68
C SER A 129 -10.30 5.75 5.57
N LEU A 130 -10.02 4.66 4.85
CA LEU A 130 -8.67 4.14 4.64
C LEU A 130 -7.81 5.11 3.84
N LEU A 131 -8.38 5.79 2.84
CA LEU A 131 -7.67 6.83 2.09
C LEU A 131 -7.30 8.01 2.99
N LYS A 132 -8.20 8.46 3.88
CA LYS A 132 -7.90 9.53 4.85
C LYS A 132 -6.82 9.09 5.83
N ASP A 133 -6.92 7.86 6.33
CA ASP A 133 -5.93 7.30 7.25
C ASP A 133 -4.56 7.20 6.60
N PHE A 134 -4.51 6.71 5.36
CA PHE A 134 -3.29 6.68 4.57
C PHE A 134 -2.71 8.07 4.36
N LEU A 135 -3.49 9.04 3.86
CA LEU A 135 -3.01 10.40 3.57
C LEU A 135 -2.66 11.20 4.83
N SER A 136 -3.25 10.87 5.98
CA SER A 136 -2.84 11.40 7.28
C SER A 136 -1.56 10.75 7.83
N GLY A 137 -1.15 9.64 7.23
CA GLY A 137 -0.04 8.80 7.69
C GLY A 137 -0.37 7.98 8.94
N SER A 138 -1.63 7.87 9.35
CA SER A 138 -2.06 6.94 10.42
C SER A 138 -2.03 5.49 9.96
N TYR A 139 -2.28 5.25 8.67
CA TYR A 139 -2.15 3.96 8.03
C TYR A 139 -0.97 3.94 7.05
N CYS A 140 -0.24 2.82 7.02
CA CYS A 140 0.93 2.64 6.17
C CYS A 140 0.71 1.48 5.20
N LEU A 141 1.05 1.70 3.93
CA LEU A 141 1.02 0.67 2.92
C LEU A 141 2.21 -0.26 3.11
N ARG A 142 1.96 -1.57 3.10
CA ARG A 142 3.00 -2.59 3.21
C ARG A 142 3.05 -3.41 1.93
N GLY A 143 4.25 -3.82 1.55
CA GLY A 143 4.45 -4.74 0.45
C GLY A 143 5.78 -5.47 0.56
N GLY A 144 6.18 -6.08 -0.56
CA GLY A 144 7.40 -6.86 -0.67
C GLY A 144 7.12 -8.35 -0.70
N THR A 145 7.89 -9.04 -1.53
CA THR A 145 7.86 -10.47 -1.78
C THR A 145 9.24 -11.05 -1.44
N GLY A 146 9.26 -12.29 -0.96
CA GLY A 146 10.51 -12.96 -0.57
C GLY A 146 11.12 -12.38 0.71
N TRP A 147 12.44 -12.16 0.68
CA TRP A 147 13.23 -11.74 1.85
C TRP A 147 12.88 -10.33 2.34
N TRP A 148 12.77 -9.35 1.44
CA TRP A 148 12.54 -7.97 1.84
C TRP A 148 11.06 -7.61 1.89
N ARG A 149 10.66 -6.94 2.98
CA ARG A 149 9.40 -6.22 3.11
C ARG A 149 9.65 -4.73 3.09
N PHE A 150 8.65 -3.96 2.70
CA PHE A 150 8.70 -2.52 2.78
C PHE A 150 7.40 -1.96 3.31
N GLU A 151 7.51 -0.82 3.98
CA GLU A 151 6.40 -0.07 4.55
C GLU A 151 6.54 1.40 4.15
N PHE A 152 5.43 1.97 3.71
CA PHE A 152 5.31 3.36 3.35
C PHE A 152 4.20 4.04 4.13
N CYS A 153 4.59 4.98 4.97
CA CYS A 153 3.68 5.86 5.69
C CYS A 153 3.71 7.24 5.02
N TYR A 154 2.60 7.65 4.41
CA TYR A 154 2.53 8.92 3.69
C TYR A 154 2.86 10.09 4.61
N GLY A 155 3.70 11.01 4.12
CA GLY A 155 4.14 12.18 4.88
C GLY A 155 5.06 11.87 6.07
N LYS A 156 5.55 10.63 6.19
CA LYS A 156 6.41 10.20 7.30
C LYS A 156 7.69 9.55 6.81
N HIS A 157 7.64 8.30 6.37
CA HIS A 157 8.84 7.54 6.01
C HIS A 157 8.54 6.39 5.05
N VAL A 158 9.60 5.95 4.39
CA VAL A 158 9.68 4.67 3.68
C VAL A 158 10.75 3.85 4.40
N VAL A 159 10.38 2.64 4.82
CA VAL A 159 11.31 1.70 5.45
C VAL A 159 11.28 0.37 4.70
N GLN A 160 12.43 -0.28 4.68
CA GLN A 160 12.59 -1.66 4.24
C GLN A 160 12.97 -2.48 5.46
N TYR A 161 12.40 -3.67 5.61
CA TYR A 161 12.70 -4.54 6.73
C TYR A 161 12.67 -6.01 6.35
N HIS A 162 13.35 -6.81 7.13
CA HIS A 162 13.32 -8.27 7.07
C HIS A 162 13.12 -8.80 8.49
N ASP A 163 12.23 -9.78 8.62
CA ASP A 163 11.97 -10.46 9.89
C ASP A 163 12.62 -11.85 9.85
N ASP A 164 13.69 -12.03 10.61
CA ASP A 164 14.34 -13.33 10.82
C ASP A 164 13.82 -13.96 12.12
N ALA A 165 13.52 -15.26 12.09
CA ALA A 165 12.94 -15.97 13.24
C ALA A 165 13.88 -16.05 14.46
N LYS A 166 15.19 -15.94 14.27
CA LYS A 166 16.22 -16.04 15.33
C LYS A 166 16.84 -14.68 15.67
N LEU A 167 17.08 -13.84 14.66
CA LEU A 167 17.78 -12.57 14.81
C LEU A 167 16.84 -11.36 14.97
N GLY A 168 15.53 -11.55 14.74
CA GLY A 168 14.53 -10.51 14.85
C GLY A 168 14.46 -9.63 13.60
N ARG A 169 13.92 -8.42 13.77
CA ARG A 169 13.66 -7.47 12.67
C ARG A 169 14.89 -6.62 12.36
N THR A 170 15.40 -6.74 11.15
CA THR A 170 16.35 -5.76 10.57
C THR A 170 15.57 -4.70 9.83
N THR A 171 15.72 -3.42 10.19
CA THR A 171 15.03 -2.29 9.55
C THR A 171 16.04 -1.31 8.97
N ILE A 172 15.79 -0.87 7.73
CA ILE A 172 16.55 0.14 7.01
C ILE A 172 15.59 1.27 6.66
N THR A 173 15.89 2.48 7.09
CA THR A 173 15.16 3.68 6.66
C THR A 173 15.62 4.06 5.26
N VAL A 174 14.73 3.94 4.29
CA VAL A 174 15.02 4.27 2.88
C VAL A 174 14.93 5.77 2.65
N GLY A 175 13.96 6.43 3.31
CA GLY A 175 13.85 7.89 3.29
C GLY A 175 12.78 8.40 4.24
N LYS A 176 12.91 9.67 4.62
CA LYS A 176 12.02 10.41 5.52
C LYS A 176 11.42 11.60 4.78
N TRP A 177 10.19 11.93 5.15
CA TRP A 177 9.51 13.09 4.60
C TRP A 177 10.08 14.37 5.19
N ASP A 178 10.41 15.31 4.31
CA ASP A 178 10.75 16.68 4.68
C ASP A 178 10.18 17.62 3.62
N ALA A 179 9.25 18.49 4.04
CA ALA A 179 8.55 19.40 3.14
C ALA A 179 9.50 20.41 2.46
N SER A 180 10.54 20.86 3.16
CA SER A 180 11.51 21.81 2.63
C SER A 180 12.39 21.16 1.57
N LYS A 181 12.88 19.94 1.84
CA LYS A 181 13.68 19.17 0.88
C LYS A 181 12.87 18.76 -0.33
N HIS A 182 11.61 18.35 -0.13
CA HIS A 182 10.71 18.08 -1.24
C HIS A 182 10.50 19.32 -2.10
N LYS A 183 10.26 20.49 -1.50
CA LYS A 183 10.10 21.76 -2.24
C LYS A 183 11.34 22.10 -3.07
N ILE A 184 12.54 21.95 -2.51
CA ILE A 184 13.80 22.16 -3.25
C ILE A 184 13.91 21.15 -4.41
N TRP A 185 13.61 19.87 -4.15
CA TRP A 185 13.61 18.83 -5.18
C TRP A 185 12.66 19.16 -6.34
N THR A 186 11.47 19.71 -6.07
CA THR A 186 10.51 20.07 -7.14
C THR A 186 11.01 21.17 -8.10
N GLN A 187 11.98 21.98 -7.68
CA GLN A 187 12.54 23.06 -8.49
C GLN A 187 13.67 22.59 -9.42
N GLN A 188 14.17 21.36 -9.24
CA GLN A 188 15.21 20.80 -10.08
C GLN A 188 14.66 20.50 -11.48
N LYS A 189 15.43 20.82 -12.52
CA LYS A 189 15.03 20.65 -13.93
C LYS A 189 14.68 19.19 -14.30
N THR A 190 15.31 18.24 -13.62
CA THR A 190 15.12 16.79 -13.83
C THR A 190 13.89 16.24 -13.07
N SER A 191 13.39 16.96 -12.08
CA SER A 191 12.26 16.53 -11.25
C SER A 191 10.93 16.72 -11.96
N LYS A 192 10.07 15.70 -11.87
CA LYS A 192 8.71 15.72 -12.43
C LYS A 192 7.71 15.42 -11.31
N PRO A 193 7.42 16.38 -10.42
CA PRO A 193 6.54 16.16 -9.26
C PRO A 193 5.11 15.77 -9.65
N ARG A 194 4.66 16.18 -10.84
CA ARG A 194 3.37 15.79 -11.41
C ARG A 194 3.53 15.47 -12.89
N ILE A 195 2.86 14.41 -13.35
CA ILE A 195 2.77 14.04 -14.76
C ILE A 195 1.31 14.12 -15.19
N TYR A 196 1.05 14.87 -16.26
CA TYR A 196 -0.27 15.09 -16.81
C TYR A 196 -0.48 14.26 -18.08
N VAL A 197 -1.69 13.74 -18.25
CA VAL A 197 -2.15 13.04 -19.46
C VAL A 197 -3.42 13.71 -19.94
N LYS A 198 -3.58 13.85 -21.26
CA LYS A 198 -4.81 14.38 -21.86
C LYS A 198 -5.93 13.35 -21.75
N ASN A 199 -7.10 13.75 -21.28
CA ASN A 199 -8.30 12.91 -21.33
C ASN A 199 -8.93 12.95 -22.74
N GLU A 200 -10.00 12.18 -22.94
CA GLU A 200 -10.77 12.11 -24.20
C GLU A 200 -11.38 13.48 -24.59
N GLU A 201 -11.58 14.37 -23.62
CA GLU A 201 -12.12 15.73 -23.78
C GLU A 201 -11.03 16.78 -24.07
N GLY A 202 -9.75 16.40 -24.03
CA GLY A 202 -8.60 17.27 -24.29
C GLY A 202 -8.01 17.99 -23.07
N ASP A 203 -8.62 17.86 -21.89
CA ASP A 203 -8.17 18.40 -20.62
C ASP A 203 -7.00 17.62 -20.01
N ASN A 204 -6.14 18.34 -19.28
CA ASN A 204 -5.00 17.76 -18.59
C ASN A 204 -5.42 17.15 -17.25
N LYS A 205 -5.41 15.82 -17.15
CA LYS A 205 -5.61 15.08 -15.90
C LYS A 205 -4.27 14.66 -15.29
N VAL A 206 -4.11 14.82 -13.97
CA VAL A 206 -2.94 14.29 -13.26
C VAL A 206 -2.98 12.76 -13.29
N SER A 207 -1.95 12.16 -13.88
CA SER A 207 -1.80 10.70 -14.01
C SER A 207 -0.87 10.12 -12.94
N MET A 208 0.11 10.91 -12.51
CA MET A 208 1.10 10.51 -11.52
C MET A 208 1.56 11.71 -10.68
N VAL A 209 1.77 11.45 -9.39
CA VAL A 209 2.38 12.36 -8.44
C VAL A 209 3.66 11.73 -7.89
N GLN A 210 4.72 12.53 -7.75
CA GLN A 210 6.02 12.09 -7.26
C GLN A 210 6.44 12.90 -6.04
N HIS A 211 6.73 12.22 -4.94
CA HIS A 211 7.22 12.81 -3.70
C HIS A 211 8.64 12.36 -3.41
N PHE A 212 9.47 13.28 -2.92
CA PHE A 212 10.85 13.00 -2.55
C PHE A 212 10.94 12.79 -1.04
N TYR A 213 11.59 11.71 -0.64
CA TYR A 213 11.91 11.37 0.74
C TYR A 213 13.43 11.20 0.83
N GLY A 214 14.07 11.98 1.69
CA GLY A 214 15.53 12.02 1.85
C GLY A 214 15.97 11.56 3.23
N ASP A 215 17.27 11.66 3.52
CA ASP A 215 17.83 11.39 4.86
C ASP A 215 17.46 10.01 5.45
N GLY A 216 17.45 9.00 4.58
CA GLY A 216 17.46 7.61 5.02
C GLY A 216 18.78 7.24 5.68
N ASP A 217 18.89 5.98 6.09
CA ASP A 217 20.08 5.48 6.78
C ASP A 217 21.31 5.55 5.88
N MET A 218 22.49 5.67 6.50
CA MET A 218 23.75 5.77 5.78
C MET A 218 24.04 4.51 4.97
N CYS A 219 24.29 4.69 3.68
CA CYS A 219 24.69 3.63 2.79
C CYS A 219 26.16 3.28 3.00
N GLU A 220 26.45 2.01 3.28
CA GLU A 220 27.83 1.57 3.53
C GLU A 220 28.70 1.63 2.27
N GLU A 221 28.08 1.41 1.11
CA GLU A 221 28.74 1.30 -0.20
C GLU A 221 29.06 2.68 -0.78
N THR A 222 28.09 3.59 -0.81
CA THR A 222 28.25 4.92 -1.40
C THR A 222 28.67 5.98 -0.39
N LYS A 223 28.59 5.67 0.91
CA LYS A 223 28.75 6.62 2.03
C LYS A 223 27.80 7.82 1.98
N THR A 224 26.70 7.72 1.23
CA THR A 224 25.64 8.73 1.18
C THR A 224 24.41 8.28 1.97
N LEU A 225 23.56 9.22 2.37
CA LEU A 225 22.25 8.88 2.95
C LEU A 225 21.34 8.32 1.86
N ARG A 226 20.56 7.29 2.21
CA ARG A 226 19.55 6.73 1.31
C ARG A 226 18.47 7.76 1.01
N GLN A 227 17.90 7.65 -0.19
CA GLN A 227 16.82 8.52 -0.64
C GLN A 227 15.86 7.74 -1.54
N VAL A 228 14.59 8.15 -1.56
CA VAL A 228 13.56 7.50 -2.38
C VAL A 228 12.61 8.52 -3.00
N VAL A 229 12.27 8.30 -4.27
CA VAL A 229 11.17 8.99 -4.93
C VAL A 229 9.96 8.07 -4.93
N VAL A 230 8.91 8.46 -4.19
CA VAL A 230 7.63 7.76 -4.15
C VAL A 230 6.79 8.22 -5.33
N ARG A 231 6.39 7.28 -6.21
CA ARG A 231 5.56 7.50 -7.39
C ARG A 231 4.18 6.92 -7.18
N MET A 232 3.18 7.77 -7.04
CA MET A 232 1.78 7.38 -6.95
C MET A 232 1.12 7.58 -8.30
N LYS A 233 0.61 6.50 -8.90
CA LYS A 233 0.00 6.49 -10.24
C LYS A 233 -1.45 6.02 -10.14
N CYS A 234 -2.34 6.70 -10.85
CA CYS A 234 -3.70 6.22 -11.07
C CYS A 234 -3.73 5.38 -12.36
N LYS A 235 -4.26 4.15 -12.28
CA LYS A 235 -4.40 3.21 -13.39
C LYS A 235 -5.89 2.96 -13.59
N LYS A 236 -6.45 3.28 -14.76
CA LYS A 236 -7.87 2.99 -15.03
C LYS A 236 -8.09 1.47 -15.04
N SER A 237 -8.71 0.91 -14.01
CA SER A 237 -9.10 -0.51 -13.96
C SER A 237 -10.61 -0.63 -13.99
N VAL A 238 -11.15 -1.28 -15.02
CA VAL A 238 -12.60 -1.52 -15.16
C VAL A 238 -13.05 -2.70 -14.30
N ASN A 239 -12.15 -3.66 -14.03
CA ASN A 239 -12.49 -4.93 -13.38
C ASN A 239 -12.19 -4.93 -11.87
N ASN A 240 -11.24 -4.13 -11.38
CA ASN A 240 -10.96 -4.00 -9.95
C ASN A 240 -10.64 -2.55 -9.58
N PRO A 241 -11.68 -1.73 -9.28
CA PRO A 241 -11.53 -0.31 -8.95
C PRO A 241 -10.84 -0.04 -7.60
N HIS A 242 -10.55 -1.09 -6.81
CA HIS A 242 -9.93 -0.96 -5.48
C HIS A 242 -8.55 -1.62 -5.39
N SER A 243 -7.97 -2.06 -6.51
CA SER A 243 -6.64 -2.68 -6.52
C SER A 243 -5.53 -1.67 -6.26
N VAL A 244 -4.60 -2.02 -5.35
CA VAL A 244 -3.38 -1.27 -5.06
C VAL A 244 -2.18 -2.18 -5.20
N SER A 245 -1.22 -1.82 -6.04
CA SER A 245 0.08 -2.48 -6.16
C SER A 245 1.18 -1.58 -5.61
N ILE A 246 2.16 -2.18 -4.94
CA ILE A 246 3.31 -1.47 -4.37
C ILE A 246 4.59 -2.25 -4.65
N TYR A 247 5.63 -1.56 -5.13
CA TYR A 247 6.93 -2.15 -5.46
C TYR A 247 8.07 -1.16 -5.19
N LEU A 248 9.27 -1.67 -4.94
CA LEU A 248 10.47 -0.87 -4.68
C LEU A 248 11.56 -1.23 -5.70
N LEU A 249 12.14 -0.22 -6.34
CA LEU A 249 13.21 -0.36 -7.32
C LEU A 249 14.45 0.41 -6.83
N GLU A 250 15.64 -0.14 -7.06
CA GLU A 250 16.93 0.51 -6.78
C GLU A 250 17.65 0.79 -8.11
N PRO A 251 17.29 1.85 -8.85
CA PRO A 251 17.93 2.18 -10.13
C PRO A 251 19.43 2.50 -10.01
N SER A 252 19.87 2.98 -8.85
CA SER A 252 21.27 3.15 -8.50
C SER A 252 21.46 2.90 -7.01
N LYS A 253 22.66 2.48 -6.62
CA LYS A 253 22.97 2.11 -5.24
C LYS A 253 22.50 3.17 -4.24
N CYS A 254 21.68 2.73 -3.28
CA CYS A 254 21.11 3.54 -2.20
C CYS A 254 20.20 4.70 -2.65
N SER A 255 19.70 4.65 -3.88
CA SER A 255 18.73 5.59 -4.43
C SER A 255 17.56 4.81 -5.04
N TYR A 256 16.37 5.01 -4.47
CA TYR A 256 15.24 4.13 -4.71
C TYR A 256 14.06 4.84 -5.39
N ILE A 257 13.20 4.04 -6.00
CA ILE A 257 11.89 4.44 -6.49
C ILE A 257 10.85 3.51 -5.87
N LEU A 258 9.92 4.05 -5.08
CA LEU A 258 8.77 3.30 -4.57
C LEU A 258 7.57 3.58 -5.47
N GLY A 259 7.11 2.58 -6.21
CA GLY A 259 5.91 2.68 -7.05
C GLY A 259 4.67 2.26 -6.28
N ILE A 260 3.61 3.05 -6.40
CA ILE A 260 2.26 2.75 -5.90
C ILE A 260 1.30 2.98 -7.05
N GLU A 261 0.60 1.94 -7.47
CA GLU A 261 -0.42 2.04 -8.51
C GLU A 261 -1.78 1.70 -7.92
N SER A 262 -2.72 2.63 -8.05
CA SER A 262 -4.11 2.45 -7.61
C SER A 262 -5.03 2.49 -8.81
N ALA A 263 -6.04 1.61 -8.79
CA ALA A 263 -7.14 1.62 -9.75
C ALA A 263 -7.99 2.90 -9.72
#